data_AF-A0A5J4IME8-F1
#
_entry.id   AF-A0A5J4IME8-F1
#
_cell.length_a   1.000
_cell.length_b   1.000
_cell.length_c   1.000
_cell.angle_alpha   90.00
_cell.angle_beta   90.00
_cell.angle_gamma   90.00
#
_symmetry.space_group_name_H-M   'P 1'
#
loop_
_entity.id
_entity.type
_entity.pdbx_description
1 polymer ?
#
loop_
_entity_poly.entity_id
_entity_poly.type
_entity_poly.pdbx_seq_one_letter_code
_entity_poly.pdbx_strand_id
1 'polypeptide(L)'
;MLHKKHILIILAVFYFFYGFSQSPNENDFAISKDSVSILDSKYREDQFYLGVTYNLLLNKPGDARSNGLTGGLSFGYLRDMPLNKRRNIAVAVGLGISFDEYGNTLFIGEDSNEQSIFTVIDEESIDYDRNRFSTSSLEVPFEFRWRSSTADTYRFWRVYAGVRLGYVYWYKSSFKQTDNNINQTDIPEFDKLRLGATFSFGYNTVNFYAYYGLNPFFTDAVTTQGDAVDVTTLKLGLLFYFL
;
A
#
# COMPACT_ATOMS: atom_id res chain seq x y z
N MET A 1 -26.64 -0.80 10.70
CA MET A 1 -26.02 -1.94 11.42
C MET A 1 -24.59 -2.26 10.95
N LEU A 2 -24.15 -1.82 9.75
CA LEU A 2 -22.77 -2.00 9.25
C LEU A 2 -21.69 -1.20 10.01
N HIS A 3 -21.98 0.02 10.46
CA HIS A 3 -21.00 0.89 11.13
C HIS A 3 -20.40 0.30 12.41
N LYS A 4 -21.15 -0.53 13.16
CA LYS A 4 -20.64 -1.18 14.38
C LYS A 4 -19.63 -2.31 14.10
N LYS A 5 -19.68 -2.94 12.92
CA LYS A 5 -18.76 -4.04 12.57
C LYS A 5 -17.36 -3.54 12.23
N HIS A 6 -17.24 -2.39 11.56
CA HIS A 6 -15.94 -1.80 11.20
C HIS A 6 -15.19 -1.24 12.41
N ILE A 7 -15.91 -0.64 13.38
CA ILE A 7 -15.32 -0.18 14.65
C ILE A 7 -14.76 -1.35 15.47
N LEU A 8 -15.44 -2.50 15.44
CA LEU A 8 -15.00 -3.70 16.16
C LEU A 8 -13.69 -4.27 15.59
N ILE A 9 -13.51 -4.20 14.26
CA ILE A 9 -12.28 -4.66 13.59
C ILE A 9 -11.10 -3.74 13.92
N ILE A 10 -11.31 -2.42 13.93
CA ILE A 10 -10.27 -1.44 14.30
C ILE A 10 -9.86 -1.61 15.78
N LEU A 11 -10.82 -1.84 16.67
CA LEU A 11 -10.56 -2.14 18.09
C LEU A 11 -9.84 -3.47 18.30
N ALA A 12 -10.15 -4.51 17.49
CA ALA A 12 -9.46 -5.79 17.55
C ALA A 12 -7.99 -5.67 17.11
N VAL A 13 -7.70 -4.85 16.10
CA VAL A 13 -6.31 -4.54 15.69
C VAL A 13 -5.57 -3.81 16.82
N PHE A 14 -6.19 -2.85 17.48
CA PHE A 14 -5.59 -2.16 18.65
C PHE A 14 -5.34 -3.08 19.85
N TYR A 15 -6.26 -4.00 20.16
CA TYR A 15 -6.09 -4.96 21.25
C TYR A 15 -4.96 -5.96 20.98
N PHE A 16 -4.76 -6.34 19.72
CA PHE A 16 -3.63 -7.17 19.30
C PHE A 16 -2.28 -6.46 19.55
N PHE A 17 -2.20 -5.14 19.36
CA PHE A 17 -0.97 -4.38 19.66
C PHE A 17 -0.67 -4.27 21.17
N TYR A 18 -1.69 -4.16 22.04
CA TYR A 18 -1.49 -4.12 23.49
C TYR A 18 -0.97 -5.45 24.07
N GLY A 19 -1.43 -6.59 23.54
CA GLY A 19 -0.99 -7.92 24.01
C GLY A 19 0.50 -8.24 23.78
N PHE A 20 1.16 -7.54 22.85
CA PHE A 20 2.58 -7.74 22.50
C PHE A 20 3.54 -6.67 23.07
N SER A 21 3.07 -5.85 24.01
CA SER A 21 3.85 -4.83 24.71
C SER A 21 4.17 -5.22 26.15
N GLN A 22 4.76 -6.41 26.36
CA GLN A 22 5.35 -6.74 27.67
C GLN A 22 6.70 -6.03 27.83
N SER A 23 6.76 -5.07 28.76
CA SER A 23 8.01 -4.50 29.28
C SER A 23 8.71 -5.52 30.20
N PRO A 24 10.04 -5.71 30.16
CA PRO A 24 10.73 -6.50 31.18
C PRO A 24 10.70 -5.76 32.52
N ASN A 25 10.50 -6.51 33.61
CA ASN A 25 10.61 -6.00 34.98
C ASN A 25 12.02 -5.45 35.25
N GLU A 26 12.09 -4.22 35.76
CA GLU A 26 13.26 -3.73 36.50
C GLU A 26 13.35 -4.52 37.81
N ASN A 27 14.39 -5.35 37.99
CA ASN A 27 14.99 -5.72 39.28
C ASN A 27 16.05 -6.83 39.15
N ASP A 28 17.04 -6.69 38.27
CA ASP A 28 18.25 -7.52 38.35
C ASP A 28 19.46 -6.78 37.75
N PHE A 29 20.13 -5.96 38.57
CA PHE A 29 21.48 -5.49 38.28
C PHE A 29 22.30 -5.41 39.57
N ALA A 30 23.00 -6.51 39.88
CA ALA A 30 24.30 -6.46 40.54
C ALA A 30 25.34 -6.79 39.45
N ILE A 31 26.15 -5.80 39.04
CA ILE A 31 27.15 -5.95 37.98
C ILE A 31 28.52 -6.21 38.61
N SER A 32 29.04 -7.43 38.44
CA SER A 32 30.48 -7.66 38.35
C SER A 32 30.93 -7.41 36.91
N LYS A 33 32.00 -6.63 36.79
CA LYS A 33 32.59 -6.16 35.54
C LYS A 33 33.41 -7.30 34.93
N ASP A 34 32.85 -7.99 33.94
CA ASP A 34 33.66 -8.80 33.03
C ASP A 34 33.16 -8.70 31.58
N SER A 35 34.13 -8.44 30.72
CA SER A 35 33.99 -8.00 29.34
C SER A 35 33.70 -9.17 28.39
N VAL A 36 32.41 -9.42 28.15
CA VAL A 36 31.92 -10.05 26.92
C VAL A 36 30.79 -9.15 26.44
N SER A 37 30.94 -8.53 25.27
CA SER A 37 29.88 -7.74 24.65
C SER A 37 28.65 -8.64 24.50
N ILE A 38 27.66 -8.45 25.38
CA ILE A 38 26.33 -9.02 25.22
C ILE A 38 25.80 -8.38 23.95
N LEU A 39 25.96 -9.08 22.83
CA LEU A 39 25.37 -8.73 21.55
C LEU A 39 23.90 -8.41 21.83
N ASP A 40 23.48 -7.17 21.60
CA ASP A 40 22.14 -6.71 21.97
C ASP A 40 21.10 -7.59 21.25
N SER A 41 20.56 -8.55 21.98
CA SER A 41 19.64 -9.56 21.45
C SER A 41 18.31 -8.97 20.98
N LYS A 42 18.08 -7.66 21.20
CA LYS A 42 16.89 -6.91 20.80
C LYS A 42 17.11 -6.02 19.58
N TYR A 43 18.32 -5.97 19.01
CA TYR A 43 18.55 -5.20 17.79
C TYR A 43 17.68 -5.76 16.65
N ARG A 44 16.80 -4.89 16.12
CA ARG A 44 15.82 -5.20 15.08
C ARG A 44 16.00 -4.21 13.95
N GLU A 45 16.43 -4.73 12.82
CA GLU A 45 16.61 -3.99 11.58
C GLU A 45 15.27 -3.78 10.86
N ASP A 46 15.19 -2.75 10.00
CA ASP A 46 14.09 -2.48 9.08
C ASP A 46 12.72 -2.18 9.75
N GLN A 47 12.71 -1.21 10.67
CA GLN A 47 11.50 -0.79 11.37
C GLN A 47 10.63 0.14 10.54
N PHE A 48 11.23 1.05 9.78
CA PHE A 48 10.53 1.97 8.91
C PHE A 48 10.80 1.64 7.45
N TYR A 49 9.83 1.98 6.59
CA TYR A 49 10.02 1.96 5.15
C TYR A 49 9.56 3.26 4.52
N LEU A 50 10.25 3.64 3.45
CA LEU A 50 9.80 4.62 2.47
C LEU A 50 9.76 3.93 1.11
N GLY A 51 8.65 4.06 0.40
CA GLY A 51 8.43 3.48 -0.92
C GLY A 51 8.13 4.55 -1.95
N VAL A 52 8.71 4.41 -3.13
CA VAL A 52 8.39 5.21 -4.31
C VAL A 52 8.02 4.24 -5.43
N THR A 53 6.84 4.41 -6.02
CA THR A 53 6.33 3.52 -7.06
C THR A 53 5.89 4.26 -8.30
N TYR A 54 6.07 3.61 -9.45
CA TYR A 54 5.31 3.87 -10.66
C TYR A 54 4.11 2.92 -10.67
N ASN A 55 2.92 3.48 -10.84
CA ASN A 55 1.69 2.71 -10.79
C ASN A 55 1.20 2.39 -12.22
N LEU A 56 0.57 1.25 -12.40
CA LEU A 56 0.03 0.80 -13.68
C LEU A 56 -1.40 0.35 -13.44
N LEU A 57 -2.32 0.86 -14.25
CA LEU A 57 -3.69 0.38 -14.25
C LEU A 57 -3.81 -0.82 -15.19
N LEU A 58 -4.32 -1.92 -14.65
CA LEU A 58 -4.61 -3.18 -15.33
C LEU A 58 -6.12 -3.37 -15.46
N ASN A 59 -6.56 -4.29 -16.31
CA ASN A 59 -7.97 -4.64 -16.53
C ASN A 59 -8.85 -3.40 -16.77
N LYS A 60 -8.37 -2.50 -17.64
CA LYS A 60 -9.07 -1.26 -17.98
C LYS A 60 -10.23 -1.56 -18.94
N PRO A 61 -11.36 -0.82 -18.85
CA PRO A 61 -12.48 -0.99 -19.76
C PRO A 61 -12.15 -0.45 -21.16
N GLY A 62 -12.65 -1.12 -22.20
CA GLY A 62 -12.46 -0.72 -23.60
C GLY A 62 -11.00 -0.40 -23.94
N ASP A 63 -10.79 0.75 -24.59
CA ASP A 63 -9.47 1.25 -24.99
C ASP A 63 -8.83 2.18 -23.95
N ALA A 64 -9.27 2.16 -22.69
CA ALA A 64 -8.74 3.07 -21.68
C ALA A 64 -7.23 2.89 -21.46
N ARG A 65 -6.51 4.01 -21.44
CA ARG A 65 -5.05 4.07 -21.36
C ARG A 65 -4.60 4.71 -20.06
N SER A 66 -3.38 4.41 -19.65
CA SER A 66 -2.70 5.14 -18.58
C SER A 66 -1.87 6.24 -19.23
N ASN A 67 -1.99 7.47 -18.72
CA ASN A 67 -1.30 8.63 -19.26
C ASN A 67 -0.88 9.58 -18.13
N GLY A 68 -0.15 10.65 -18.48
CA GLY A 68 0.26 11.67 -17.51
C GLY A 68 1.08 11.12 -16.34
N LEU A 69 1.00 11.81 -15.20
CA LEU A 69 1.71 11.40 -13.98
C LEU A 69 0.96 10.24 -13.32
N THR A 70 1.67 9.12 -13.19
CA THR A 70 1.17 7.95 -12.47
C THR A 70 2.27 7.46 -11.54
N GLY A 71 1.97 7.35 -10.25
CA GLY A 71 2.96 6.95 -9.25
C GLY A 71 2.42 7.03 -7.84
N GLY A 72 3.27 6.67 -6.88
CA GLY A 72 2.89 6.67 -5.49
C GLY A 72 4.07 6.82 -4.54
N LEU A 73 3.74 7.28 -3.33
CA LEU A 73 4.62 7.34 -2.19
C LEU A 73 3.98 6.54 -1.07
N SER A 74 4.77 5.71 -0.39
CA SER A 74 4.32 5.00 0.79
C SER A 74 5.31 5.13 1.92
N PHE A 75 4.83 5.21 3.14
CA PHE A 75 5.66 5.24 4.33
C PHE A 75 5.00 4.40 5.41
N GLY A 76 5.78 3.73 6.24
CA GLY A 76 5.21 3.03 7.36
C GLY A 76 6.23 2.38 8.26
N TYR A 77 5.69 1.64 9.22
CA TYR A 77 6.41 0.91 10.23
C TYR A 77 6.06 -0.58 10.16
N LEU A 78 7.05 -1.46 10.28
CA LEU A 78 6.85 -2.90 10.45
C LEU A 78 7.62 -3.43 11.64
N ARG A 79 7.05 -4.44 12.28
CA ARG A 79 7.65 -5.15 13.40
C ARG A 79 8.03 -6.58 13.00
N ASP A 80 9.34 -6.84 12.98
CA ASP A 80 9.91 -8.14 12.60
C ASP A 80 9.90 -9.19 13.72
N MET A 81 9.29 -10.34 13.49
CA MET A 81 9.24 -11.48 14.41
C MET A 81 10.06 -12.64 13.83
N PRO A 82 11.30 -12.85 14.29
CA PRO A 82 12.14 -13.95 13.81
C PRO A 82 11.53 -15.32 14.12
N LEU A 83 11.59 -16.23 13.15
CA LEU A 83 11.06 -17.59 13.26
C LEU A 83 12.15 -18.63 13.54
N ASN A 84 13.43 -18.28 13.45
CA ASN A 84 14.54 -19.21 13.66
C ASN A 84 15.68 -18.60 14.47
N LYS A 85 16.50 -19.46 15.10
CA LYS A 85 17.65 -19.05 15.93
C LYS A 85 18.65 -18.18 15.15
N ARG A 86 18.83 -18.47 13.85
CA ARG A 86 19.68 -17.70 12.93
C ARG A 86 19.11 -16.30 12.62
N ARG A 87 17.84 -16.05 12.90
CA ARG A 87 17.07 -14.81 12.66
C ARG A 87 17.08 -14.32 11.20
N ASN A 88 17.28 -15.22 10.26
CA ASN A 88 17.27 -14.91 8.84
C ASN A 88 15.94 -15.24 8.15
N ILE A 89 14.99 -15.79 8.91
CA ILE A 89 13.59 -15.97 8.52
C ILE A 89 12.72 -15.26 9.55
N ALA A 90 11.79 -14.43 9.11
CA ALA A 90 10.88 -13.70 9.98
C ALA A 90 9.49 -13.54 9.35
N VAL A 91 8.51 -13.24 10.18
CA VAL A 91 7.24 -12.64 9.76
C VAL A 91 7.18 -11.22 10.28
N ALA A 92 6.66 -10.30 9.48
CA ALA A 92 6.53 -8.90 9.83
C ALA A 92 5.09 -8.46 9.67
N VAL A 93 4.64 -7.63 10.62
CA VAL A 93 3.34 -6.96 10.56
C VAL A 93 3.53 -5.50 10.91
N GLY A 94 2.78 -4.63 10.24
CA GLY A 94 3.00 -3.20 10.33
C GLY A 94 1.77 -2.35 10.11
N LEU A 95 2.01 -1.04 10.09
CA LEU A 95 1.07 -0.01 9.71
C LEU A 95 1.77 0.98 8.78
N GLY A 96 1.08 1.43 7.74
CA GLY A 96 1.61 2.39 6.79
C GLY A 96 0.55 3.31 6.24
N ILE A 97 1.01 4.26 5.46
CA ILE A 97 0.22 5.18 4.67
C ILE A 97 0.72 5.18 3.24
N SER A 98 -0.18 5.34 2.29
CA SER A 98 0.17 5.49 0.87
C SER A 98 -0.62 6.62 0.23
N PHE A 99 0.03 7.29 -0.70
CA PHE A 99 -0.51 8.34 -1.55
C PHE A 99 -0.23 7.94 -2.98
N ASP A 100 -1.27 7.76 -3.79
CA ASP A 100 -1.16 7.31 -5.16
C ASP A 100 -1.90 8.27 -6.10
N GLU A 101 -1.31 8.48 -7.27
CA GLU A 101 -1.94 9.13 -8.41
C GLU A 101 -1.94 8.18 -9.61
N TYR A 102 -3.06 8.14 -10.31
CA TYR A 102 -3.32 7.32 -11.49
C TYR A 102 -3.83 8.21 -12.62
N GLY A 103 -2.94 8.70 -13.48
CA GLY A 103 -3.32 9.38 -14.71
C GLY A 103 -3.84 8.37 -15.74
N ASN A 104 -5.02 8.63 -16.29
CA ASN A 104 -5.68 7.69 -17.20
C ASN A 104 -6.73 8.39 -18.06
N THR A 105 -7.24 7.70 -19.08
CA THR A 105 -8.29 8.21 -19.98
C THR A 105 -9.72 7.83 -19.55
N LEU A 106 -9.91 7.13 -18.43
CA LEU A 106 -11.24 6.82 -17.89
C LEU A 106 -11.78 8.05 -17.14
N PHE A 107 -12.73 8.73 -17.76
CA PHE A 107 -13.49 9.80 -17.14
C PHE A 107 -14.46 9.23 -16.11
N ILE A 108 -14.55 9.91 -14.97
CA ILE A 108 -15.55 9.64 -13.93
C ILE A 108 -16.24 10.96 -13.62
N GLY A 109 -17.54 11.02 -13.90
CA GLY A 109 -18.41 12.17 -13.66
C GLY A 109 -19.73 11.75 -13.05
N GLU A 110 -20.70 12.65 -13.05
CA GLU A 110 -22.06 12.40 -12.57
C GLU A 110 -23.07 12.92 -13.60
N ASP A 111 -24.23 12.27 -13.66
CA ASP A 111 -25.37 12.70 -14.46
C ASP A 111 -26.25 13.73 -13.70
N SER A 112 -27.36 14.16 -14.31
CA SER A 112 -28.31 15.09 -13.68
C SER A 112 -29.04 14.52 -12.46
N ASN A 113 -28.96 13.21 -12.22
CA ASN A 113 -29.58 12.48 -11.12
C ASN A 113 -28.54 12.02 -10.08
N GLU A 114 -27.33 12.62 -10.10
CA GLU A 114 -26.22 12.29 -9.19
C GLU A 114 -25.78 10.82 -9.29
N GLN A 115 -26.00 10.17 -10.45
CA GLN A 115 -25.49 8.83 -10.73
C GLN A 115 -24.12 8.92 -11.38
N SER A 116 -23.19 8.06 -10.95
CA SER A 116 -21.84 8.03 -11.50
C SER A 116 -21.83 7.62 -12.97
N ILE A 117 -21.10 8.36 -13.78
CA ILE A 117 -20.87 8.09 -15.20
C ILE A 117 -19.40 7.72 -15.39
N PHE A 118 -19.17 6.58 -16.05
CA PHE A 118 -17.84 6.14 -16.49
C PHE A 118 -17.75 6.19 -18.02
N THR A 119 -16.78 6.92 -18.56
CA THR A 119 -16.59 7.04 -20.01
C THR A 119 -15.12 6.97 -20.35
N VAL A 120 -14.76 6.17 -21.35
CA VAL A 120 -13.38 6.20 -21.88
C VAL A 120 -13.25 7.39 -22.82
N ILE A 121 -12.37 8.33 -22.47
CA ILE A 121 -12.06 9.49 -23.31
C ILE A 121 -11.22 9.02 -24.48
N ASP A 122 -11.67 9.36 -25.68
CA ASP A 122 -10.84 9.28 -26.88
C ASP A 122 -10.02 10.56 -27.02
N GLU A 123 -8.71 10.43 -26.78
CA GLU A 123 -7.75 11.53 -26.80
C GLU A 123 -7.57 12.15 -28.20
N GLU A 124 -8.02 11.49 -29.28
CA GLU A 124 -7.99 12.07 -30.63
C GLU A 124 -9.14 13.05 -30.86
N SER A 125 -10.24 12.91 -30.13
CA SER A 125 -11.47 13.69 -30.31
C SER A 125 -11.72 14.73 -29.23
N ILE A 126 -11.20 14.51 -28.01
CA ILE A 126 -11.40 15.38 -26.85
C ILE A 126 -10.05 15.88 -26.38
N ASP A 127 -9.84 17.19 -26.47
CA ASP A 127 -8.68 17.86 -25.87
C ASP A 127 -8.94 18.17 -24.39
N TYR A 128 -8.01 17.78 -23.52
CA TYR A 128 -8.09 18.01 -22.07
C TYR A 128 -6.70 18.10 -21.44
N ASP A 129 -6.58 18.88 -20.36
CA ASP A 129 -5.31 19.13 -19.67
C ASP A 129 -4.89 17.96 -18.77
N ARG A 130 -5.88 17.34 -18.12
CA ARG A 130 -5.62 16.35 -17.05
C ARG A 130 -6.83 15.47 -16.81
N ASN A 131 -6.60 14.17 -16.72
CA ASN A 131 -7.53 13.24 -16.11
C ASN A 131 -6.76 12.32 -15.16
N ARG A 132 -7.13 12.30 -13.89
CA ARG A 132 -6.43 11.49 -12.88
C ARG A 132 -7.35 11.04 -11.76
N PHE A 133 -7.03 9.88 -11.21
CA PHE A 133 -7.60 9.37 -9.98
C PHE A 133 -6.54 9.38 -8.88
N SER A 134 -6.82 10.00 -7.75
CA SER A 134 -5.89 10.12 -6.62
C SER A 134 -6.46 9.41 -5.40
N THR A 135 -5.62 8.71 -4.64
CA THR A 135 -6.03 7.98 -3.43
C THR A 135 -5.03 8.16 -2.30
N SER A 136 -5.53 8.24 -1.07
CA SER A 136 -4.75 8.17 0.16
C SER A 136 -5.29 7.05 1.04
N SER A 137 -4.40 6.17 1.49
CA SER A 137 -4.79 4.93 2.18
C SER A 137 -4.02 4.72 3.47
N LEU A 138 -4.67 4.07 4.43
CA LEU A 138 -4.00 3.41 5.55
C LEU A 138 -3.76 1.96 5.17
N GLU A 139 -2.56 1.44 5.45
CA GLU A 139 -2.12 0.11 5.03
C GLU A 139 -1.71 -0.74 6.24
N VAL A 140 -2.00 -2.03 6.18
CA VAL A 140 -1.54 -3.06 7.11
C VAL A 140 -0.75 -4.09 6.30
N PRO A 141 0.58 -3.94 6.19
CA PRO A 141 1.43 -4.94 5.54
C PRO A 141 1.64 -6.16 6.45
N PHE A 142 1.58 -7.34 5.84
CA PHE A 142 1.97 -8.62 6.42
C PHE A 142 2.98 -9.30 5.49
N GLU A 143 4.20 -9.52 5.94
CA GLU A 143 5.30 -9.99 5.11
C GLU A 143 5.99 -11.20 5.72
N PHE A 144 6.19 -12.23 4.91
CA PHE A 144 7.22 -13.23 5.13
C PHE A 144 8.56 -12.67 4.65
N ARG A 145 9.58 -12.76 5.49
CA ARG A 145 10.88 -12.16 5.24
C ARG A 145 11.98 -13.20 5.29
N TRP A 146 12.75 -13.29 4.21
CA TRP A 146 13.97 -14.07 4.13
C TRP A 146 15.18 -13.17 3.88
N ARG A 147 16.28 -13.48 4.58
CA ARG A 147 17.56 -12.79 4.49
C ARG A 147 18.68 -13.81 4.30
N SER A 148 19.68 -13.45 3.51
CA SER A 148 20.90 -14.26 3.37
C SER A 148 21.88 -14.10 4.56
N SER A 149 21.86 -12.97 5.28
CA SER A 149 22.71 -12.69 6.45
C SER A 149 22.33 -13.48 7.71
N THR A 150 23.28 -13.53 8.65
CA THR A 150 23.13 -13.78 10.08
C THR A 150 23.16 -12.46 10.86
N ALA A 151 22.83 -12.48 12.16
CA ALA A 151 22.91 -11.33 13.07
C ALA A 151 24.28 -10.61 13.09
N ASP A 152 25.33 -11.22 12.52
CA ASP A 152 26.70 -10.73 12.50
C ASP A 152 27.18 -10.22 11.13
N THR A 153 26.32 -10.08 10.10
CA THR A 153 26.76 -9.66 8.74
C THR A 153 25.88 -8.60 8.09
N TYR A 154 26.43 -7.39 7.91
CA TYR A 154 25.77 -6.17 7.42
C TYR A 154 25.54 -6.08 5.89
N ARG A 155 25.83 -7.12 5.11
CA ARG A 155 25.67 -7.12 3.65
C ARG A 155 24.88 -8.34 3.19
N PHE A 156 23.61 -8.16 2.87
CA PHE A 156 22.73 -9.26 2.53
C PHE A 156 21.67 -8.95 1.49
N TRP A 157 21.35 -10.01 0.74
CA TRP A 157 20.13 -10.12 -0.04
C TRP A 157 18.92 -10.29 0.87
N ARG A 158 17.85 -9.61 0.48
CA ARG A 158 16.53 -9.59 1.12
C ARG A 158 15.50 -10.06 0.11
N VAL A 159 14.67 -11.02 0.49
CA VAL A 159 13.53 -11.47 -0.30
C VAL A 159 12.32 -11.48 0.62
N TYR A 160 11.41 -10.53 0.42
CA TYR A 160 10.20 -10.40 1.22
C TYR A 160 8.99 -10.61 0.31
N ALA A 161 8.02 -11.39 0.78
CA ALA A 161 6.78 -11.65 0.07
C ALA A 161 5.63 -11.57 1.06
N GLY A 162 4.49 -11.04 0.64
CA GLY A 162 3.43 -10.75 1.59
C GLY A 162 2.10 -10.38 0.98
N VAL A 163 1.22 -9.94 1.86
CA VAL A 163 -0.05 -9.33 1.51
C VAL A 163 -0.14 -7.99 2.20
N ARG A 164 -0.87 -7.07 1.59
CA ARG A 164 -1.10 -5.73 2.11
C ARG A 164 -2.57 -5.41 2.03
N LEU A 165 -3.14 -5.20 3.21
CA LEU A 165 -4.51 -4.72 3.36
C LEU A 165 -4.47 -3.20 3.40
N GLY A 166 -5.41 -2.54 2.73
CA GLY A 166 -5.51 -1.10 2.63
C GLY A 166 -6.94 -0.64 2.84
N TYR A 167 -7.08 0.52 3.48
CA TYR A 167 -8.33 1.26 3.57
C TYR A 167 -8.12 2.66 3.01
N VAL A 168 -8.74 2.95 1.87
CA VAL A 168 -8.71 4.25 1.20
C VAL A 168 -9.63 5.20 1.97
N TYR A 169 -9.03 6.10 2.74
CA TYR A 169 -9.79 7.07 3.53
C TYR A 169 -10.10 8.34 2.75
N TRP A 170 -9.35 8.60 1.68
CA TRP A 170 -9.58 9.72 0.78
C TRP A 170 -9.32 9.29 -0.66
N TYR A 171 -10.19 9.70 -1.57
CA TYR A 171 -10.01 9.50 -3.00
C TYR A 171 -10.65 10.66 -3.76
N LYS A 172 -10.18 10.89 -4.99
CA LYS A 172 -10.69 11.93 -5.85
C LYS A 172 -10.41 11.61 -7.33
N SER A 173 -11.46 11.60 -8.16
CA SER A 173 -11.30 11.73 -9.61
C SER A 173 -11.25 13.22 -9.97
N SER A 174 -10.32 13.62 -10.83
CA SER A 174 -10.17 15.00 -11.29
C SER A 174 -9.98 15.02 -12.80
N PHE A 175 -10.93 15.65 -13.49
CA PHE A 175 -10.88 15.92 -14.92
C PHE A 175 -10.81 17.43 -15.15
N LYS A 176 -9.84 17.88 -15.96
CA LYS A 176 -9.63 19.28 -16.29
C LYS A 176 -9.50 19.43 -17.80
N GLN A 177 -10.34 20.31 -18.34
CA GLN A 177 -10.41 20.74 -19.72
C GLN A 177 -10.60 22.27 -19.73
N THR A 178 -10.34 22.92 -20.85
CA THR A 178 -10.62 24.36 -21.02
C THR A 178 -12.08 24.64 -20.67
N ASP A 179 -12.29 25.57 -19.73
CA ASP A 179 -13.60 25.98 -19.21
C ASP A 179 -14.46 24.86 -18.57
N ASN A 180 -13.88 23.68 -18.32
CA ASN A 180 -14.58 22.55 -17.72
C ASN A 180 -13.69 21.80 -16.71
N ASN A 181 -14.06 21.84 -15.43
CA ASN A 181 -13.31 21.17 -14.36
C ASN A 181 -14.27 20.37 -13.47
N ILE A 182 -14.09 19.06 -13.47
CA ILE A 182 -14.97 18.10 -12.81
C ILE A 182 -14.15 17.37 -11.75
N ASN A 183 -14.68 17.31 -10.53
CA ASN A 183 -14.04 16.64 -9.42
C ASN A 183 -15.06 15.74 -8.73
N GLN A 184 -14.77 14.45 -8.68
CA GLN A 184 -15.63 13.46 -8.04
C GLN A 184 -14.96 12.87 -6.80
N THR A 185 -15.64 12.99 -5.67
CA THR A 185 -15.17 12.52 -4.35
C THR A 185 -16.14 11.58 -3.66
N ASP A 186 -17.34 11.40 -4.23
CA ASP A 186 -18.31 10.41 -3.79
C ASP A 186 -18.71 9.56 -4.98
N ILE A 187 -18.10 8.37 -5.10
CA ILE A 187 -18.35 7.43 -6.20
C ILE A 187 -18.89 6.17 -5.53
N PRO A 188 -20.21 5.89 -5.59
CA PRO A 188 -20.84 4.77 -4.90
C PRO A 188 -20.21 3.40 -5.23
N GLU A 189 -19.73 3.23 -6.45
CA GLU A 189 -19.10 2.01 -6.95
C GLU A 189 -17.66 1.83 -6.45
N PHE A 190 -17.03 2.87 -5.89
CA PHE A 190 -15.63 2.79 -5.45
C PHE A 190 -15.49 1.98 -4.15
N ASP A 191 -14.82 0.84 -4.24
CA ASP A 191 -14.48 0.04 -3.06
C ASP A 191 -13.38 0.76 -2.25
N LYS A 192 -13.57 0.96 -0.94
CA LYS A 192 -12.53 1.57 -0.10
C LYS A 192 -11.50 0.56 0.37
N LEU A 193 -11.79 -0.73 0.28
CA LEU A 193 -10.88 -1.78 0.70
C LEU A 193 -9.92 -2.14 -0.44
N ARG A 194 -8.65 -2.34 -0.09
CA ARG A 194 -7.62 -2.79 -1.01
C ARG A 194 -6.95 -4.00 -0.43
N LEU A 195 -6.81 -5.04 -1.24
CA LEU A 195 -6.03 -6.21 -0.92
C LEU A 195 -5.01 -6.37 -2.05
N GLY A 196 -3.73 -6.50 -1.72
CA GLY A 196 -2.71 -6.75 -2.72
C GLY A 196 -1.65 -7.72 -2.27
N ALA A 197 -1.11 -8.46 -3.22
CA ALA A 197 0.09 -9.26 -3.02
C ALA A 197 1.32 -8.37 -3.16
N THR A 198 2.31 -8.56 -2.30
CA THR A 198 3.55 -7.79 -2.29
C THR A 198 4.75 -8.69 -2.49
N PHE A 199 5.74 -8.19 -3.21
CA PHE A 199 7.03 -8.81 -3.37
C PHE A 199 8.11 -7.74 -3.33
N SER A 200 9.20 -8.02 -2.63
CA SER A 200 10.34 -7.14 -2.50
C SER A 200 11.63 -7.95 -2.56
N PHE A 201 12.57 -7.49 -3.37
CA PHE A 201 13.89 -8.11 -3.49
C PHE A 201 14.95 -7.03 -3.56
N GLY A 202 15.96 -7.14 -2.71
CA GLY A 202 16.95 -6.09 -2.62
C GLY A 202 18.22 -6.48 -1.95
N TYR A 203 19.11 -5.49 -1.92
CA TYR A 203 20.41 -5.60 -1.31
C TYR A 203 20.58 -4.40 -0.37
N ASN A 204 20.80 -4.69 0.91
CA ASN A 204 20.90 -3.67 1.95
C ASN A 204 19.63 -2.78 2.02
N THR A 205 19.80 -1.46 2.12
CA THR A 205 18.71 -0.49 2.26
C THR A 205 17.78 -0.43 1.06
N VAL A 206 18.27 -0.68 -0.16
CA VAL A 206 17.51 -0.47 -1.40
C VAL A 206 16.92 -1.78 -1.90
N ASN A 207 15.61 -1.82 -2.08
CA ASN A 207 14.88 -3.01 -2.48
C ASN A 207 13.95 -2.70 -3.65
N PHE A 208 14.00 -3.49 -4.70
CA PHE A 208 12.95 -3.49 -5.71
C PHE A 208 11.65 -3.94 -5.06
N TYR A 209 10.54 -3.30 -5.43
CA TYR A 209 9.22 -3.56 -4.88
C TYR A 209 8.19 -3.72 -5.98
N ALA A 210 7.32 -4.72 -5.82
CA ALA A 210 6.15 -4.95 -6.63
C ALA A 210 4.92 -5.15 -5.73
N TYR A 211 3.82 -4.51 -6.11
CA TYR A 211 2.48 -4.69 -5.52
C TYR A 211 1.51 -5.03 -6.63
N TYR A 212 0.72 -6.07 -6.46
CA TYR A 212 -0.37 -6.43 -7.36
C TYR A 212 -1.70 -6.38 -6.62
N GLY A 213 -2.62 -5.52 -7.07
CA GLY A 213 -3.97 -5.39 -6.53
C GLY A 213 -4.82 -6.61 -6.86
N LEU A 214 -5.35 -7.27 -5.84
CA LEU A 214 -6.13 -8.49 -5.94
C LEU A 214 -7.64 -8.22 -6.08
N ASN A 215 -8.10 -7.00 -5.79
CA ASN A 215 -9.48 -6.57 -6.00
C ASN A 215 -9.56 -5.30 -6.88
N PRO A 216 -10.63 -5.16 -7.67
CA PRO A 216 -10.81 -4.01 -8.57
C PRO A 216 -11.13 -2.73 -7.77
N PHE A 217 -10.91 -1.59 -8.43
CA PHE A 217 -11.16 -0.29 -7.83
C PHE A 217 -12.65 -0.02 -7.63
N PHE A 218 -13.43 -0.38 -8.65
CA PHE A 218 -14.87 -0.19 -8.69
C PHE A 218 -15.55 -1.55 -8.67
N THR A 219 -16.71 -1.63 -8.03
CA THR A 219 -17.55 -2.83 -7.96
C THR A 219 -18.86 -2.52 -8.67
N ASP A 220 -19.29 -3.41 -9.57
CA ASP A 220 -20.52 -3.28 -10.35
C ASP A 220 -20.61 -2.01 -11.24
N ALA A 221 -19.47 -1.37 -11.51
CA ALA A 221 -19.38 -0.21 -12.40
C ALA A 221 -19.32 -0.62 -13.88
N VAL A 222 -20.06 0.11 -14.71
CA VAL A 222 -20.14 -0.12 -16.16
C VAL A 222 -19.94 1.20 -16.90
N THR A 223 -19.21 1.17 -18.01
CA THR A 223 -19.03 2.34 -18.87
C THR A 223 -20.31 2.70 -19.62
N THR A 224 -20.37 3.92 -20.16
CA THR A 224 -21.44 4.35 -21.06
C THR A 224 -21.56 3.48 -22.33
N GLN A 225 -20.51 2.73 -22.68
CA GLN A 225 -20.49 1.78 -23.79
C GLN A 225 -20.89 0.34 -23.37
N GLY A 226 -21.08 0.09 -22.07
CA GLY A 226 -21.48 -1.22 -21.55
C GLY A 226 -20.33 -2.13 -21.08
N ASP A 227 -19.09 -1.63 -21.02
CA ASP A 227 -17.94 -2.41 -20.56
C ASP A 227 -17.83 -2.40 -19.03
N ALA A 228 -17.48 -3.53 -18.42
CA ALA A 228 -17.23 -3.60 -16.98
C ALA A 228 -15.97 -2.82 -16.58
N VAL A 229 -16.03 -2.09 -15.47
CA VAL A 229 -14.92 -1.26 -14.96
C VAL A 229 -14.18 -1.99 -13.83
N ASP A 230 -13.47 -3.07 -14.18
CA ASP A 230 -12.76 -3.94 -13.23
C ASP A 230 -11.29 -3.55 -13.02
N VAL A 231 -11.03 -2.24 -12.99
CA VAL A 231 -9.67 -1.68 -12.97
C VAL A 231 -8.89 -2.16 -11.74
N THR A 232 -7.75 -2.79 -11.94
CA THR A 232 -6.82 -3.18 -10.86
C THR A 232 -5.48 -2.44 -11.01
N THR A 233 -4.58 -2.60 -10.05
CA THR A 233 -3.30 -1.86 -10.03
C THR A 233 -2.09 -2.78 -9.90
N LEU A 234 -1.04 -2.46 -10.64
CA LEU A 234 0.31 -2.99 -10.46
C LEU A 234 1.23 -1.82 -10.11
N LYS A 235 1.85 -1.84 -8.94
CA LYS A 235 2.83 -0.82 -8.54
C LYS A 235 4.21 -1.42 -8.57
N LEU A 236 5.15 -0.75 -9.25
CA LEU A 236 6.53 -1.18 -9.37
C LEU A 236 7.45 -0.05 -8.92
N GLY A 237 8.48 -0.34 -8.14
CA GLY A 237 9.39 0.71 -7.70
C GLY A 237 10.42 0.25 -6.69
N LEU A 238 10.73 1.14 -5.75
CA LEU A 238 11.76 0.94 -4.74
C LEU A 238 11.19 1.11 -3.34
N LEU A 239 11.64 0.24 -2.42
CA LEU A 239 11.46 0.35 -0.99
C LEU A 239 12.81 0.54 -0.31
N PHE A 240 12.86 1.53 0.57
CA PHE A 240 14.00 1.85 1.41
C PHE A 240 13.64 1.52 2.85
N TYR A 241 14.34 0.55 3.45
CA TYR A 241 14.13 0.21 4.86
C TYR A 241 15.20 0.86 5.74
N PHE A 242 14.78 1.42 6.87
CA PHE A 242 15.67 2.08 7.82
C PHE A 242 15.15 1.94 9.26
N LEU A 243 15.97 2.41 10.21
CA LEU A 243 15.70 2.39 11.65
C LEU A 243 15.23 3.74 12.14
#